data_AF-A0A8J7IX09-F1
#
_entry.id   AF-A0A8J7IX09-F1
#
_cell.length_a   1.000
_cell.length_b   1.000
_cell.length_c   1.000
_cell.angle_alpha   90.00
_cell.angle_beta   90.00
_cell.angle_gamma   90.00
#
_symmetry.space_group_name_H-M   'P 1'
#
loop_
_entity.id
_entity.type
_entity.pdbx_description
1 polymer ?
#
loop_
_entity_poly.entity_id
_entity_poly.type
_entity_poly.pdbx_seq_one_letter_code
_entity_poly.pdbx_strand_id
1 'polypeptide(L)'
;MFKKFGLKALGKTGFFARPQKRFESELKSFYRDESGSLLILTLMIFIVLLLMTGMGVDFVRQETARIRLQNTLDRAILAAADLDQTLDPATVVNDYFEKAGMAAFVDEVHVEGNAAGTYRIVTARASVDLRTRFLRLESRYMPDWEGIDVLETAAVGQAEERVSNVEISLVLDISGSMRGSKIRTLRGAAQDFVDTVLRDEVEGLVSLSLVPYTAQVNAGPGLLSQINLTDIPRHNYSHCLEFTAADFGRLGLSPSGQYRQGQHFTQYGYGPYSSGIDNPSCPKRTYERIIPISQDRNELKDAISRLQARHNTAIHTGMKWATILLDPSSQPMIANLSANPVGGVNIDSAFADRPAPRSDVDTKKFVILMTDGVNVGSQRLRRQYYDTELEIDRFDQYGLYGYANAFGGYWGNYVETDYTASQANSRLNQICTLAKENDIIVFTIGFEVNNTSANIMRNCATTAAHFFRVEGTEINKAFDTIASQINELRLTL
;
A
#
# COMPACT_ATOMS: atom_id res chain seq x y z
N MET A 1 46.65 63.01 -80.88
CA MET A 1 46.81 62.05 -81.99
C MET A 1 45.41 61.70 -82.49
N PHE A 2 45.10 62.09 -83.75
CA PHE A 2 43.94 61.76 -84.60
C PHE A 2 42.52 61.86 -83.99
N LYS A 3 41.71 62.88 -84.36
CA LYS A 3 40.82 62.96 -85.55
C LYS A 3 39.71 61.89 -85.50
N LYS A 4 38.41 62.15 -85.73
CA LYS A 4 37.81 63.13 -86.64
C LYS A 4 36.27 63.07 -86.49
N PHE A 5 35.65 64.26 -86.48
CA PHE A 5 34.51 64.67 -87.29
C PHE A 5 33.16 63.94 -87.21
N GLY A 6 32.17 64.69 -86.71
CA GLY A 6 30.82 64.66 -87.28
C GLY A 6 30.70 65.58 -88.51
N LEU A 7 29.62 65.42 -89.26
CA LEU A 7 28.93 66.47 -90.02
C LEU A 7 27.54 65.93 -90.43
N LYS A 8 26.45 66.61 -90.03
CA LYS A 8 25.46 67.32 -90.86
C LYS A 8 25.00 66.58 -92.12
N ALA A 9 23.68 66.40 -92.28
CA ALA A 9 22.90 67.10 -93.31
C ALA A 9 21.39 66.75 -93.30
N LEU A 10 20.59 67.82 -93.22
CA LEU A 10 19.42 68.13 -94.06
C LEU A 10 18.23 67.17 -94.07
N GLY A 11 17.14 67.66 -93.47
CA GLY A 11 15.83 67.02 -93.53
C GLY A 11 15.11 67.16 -94.87
N LYS A 12 13.98 66.49 -94.96
CA LYS A 12 12.78 66.90 -95.70
C LYS A 12 11.58 66.01 -95.32
N THR A 13 10.52 66.67 -94.86
CA THR A 13 9.09 66.43 -95.18
C THR A 13 8.47 65.04 -94.97
N GLY A 14 7.75 64.92 -93.84
CA GLY A 14 6.30 64.66 -93.76
C GLY A 14 5.65 63.49 -94.50
N PHE A 15 5.13 62.52 -93.73
CA PHE A 15 3.78 61.95 -93.91
C PHE A 15 3.33 61.27 -92.60
N PHE A 16 2.24 61.75 -91.99
CA PHE A 16 1.65 61.22 -90.75
C PHE A 16 0.36 60.43 -91.05
N ALA A 17 0.13 59.41 -90.21
CA ALA A 17 -1.15 58.80 -89.78
C ALA A 17 -1.63 57.47 -90.40
N ARG A 18 -1.44 56.36 -89.65
CA ARG A 18 -2.52 55.50 -89.05
C ARG A 18 -1.95 54.23 -88.37
N PRO A 19 -2.03 54.08 -87.02
CA PRO A 19 -1.94 52.76 -86.39
C PRO A 19 -2.93 52.54 -85.23
N GLN A 20 -4.21 52.95 -85.33
CA GLN A 20 -5.14 52.86 -84.19
C GLN A 20 -6.09 51.64 -84.20
N LYS A 21 -6.35 51.00 -85.34
CA LYS A 21 -7.32 49.89 -85.44
C LYS A 21 -6.79 48.49 -85.13
N ARG A 22 -5.46 48.29 -85.07
CA ARG A 22 -4.85 46.97 -84.84
C ARG A 22 -4.79 46.59 -83.36
N PHE A 23 -4.67 47.59 -82.48
CA PHE A 23 -4.55 47.41 -81.04
C PHE A 23 -5.88 46.97 -80.37
N GLU A 24 -7.02 47.45 -80.86
CA GLU A 24 -8.34 47.06 -80.32
C GLU A 24 -8.74 45.61 -80.67
N SER A 25 -8.22 45.08 -81.78
CA SER A 25 -8.49 43.71 -82.23
C SER A 25 -7.71 42.69 -81.40
N GLU A 26 -6.47 42.98 -81.06
CA GLU A 26 -5.62 42.10 -80.26
C GLU A 26 -6.05 42.07 -78.78
N LEU A 27 -6.52 43.20 -78.23
CA LEU A 27 -7.11 43.24 -76.88
C LEU A 27 -8.41 42.42 -76.76
N LYS A 28 -9.22 42.37 -77.82
CA LYS A 28 -10.44 41.55 -77.84
C LYS A 28 -10.18 40.05 -77.96
N SER A 29 -9.09 39.62 -78.62
CA SER A 29 -8.74 38.20 -78.67
C SER A 29 -8.10 37.74 -77.36
N PHE A 30 -7.35 38.61 -76.68
CA PHE A 30 -6.75 38.32 -75.37
C PHE A 30 -7.82 38.14 -74.27
N TYR A 31 -8.92 38.89 -74.34
CA TYR A 31 -10.04 38.76 -73.39
C TYR A 31 -10.87 37.48 -73.56
N ARG A 32 -10.68 36.75 -74.68
CA ARG A 32 -11.42 35.53 -75.04
C ARG A 32 -10.56 34.26 -74.99
N ASP A 33 -9.30 34.37 -74.59
CA ASP A 33 -8.38 33.23 -74.56
C ASP A 33 -8.52 32.45 -73.23
N GLU A 34 -9.13 31.27 -73.29
CA GLU A 34 -9.40 30.40 -72.13
C GLU A 34 -8.21 29.50 -71.73
N SER A 35 -7.09 29.60 -72.47
CA SER A 35 -5.88 28.79 -72.29
C SER A 35 -5.20 28.97 -70.92
N GLY A 36 -5.55 30.03 -70.17
CA GLY A 36 -5.03 30.33 -68.83
C GLY A 36 -5.92 29.88 -67.65
N SER A 37 -7.10 29.30 -67.90
CA SER A 37 -8.07 28.93 -66.85
C SER A 37 -7.54 27.89 -65.86
N LEU A 38 -6.79 26.89 -66.34
CA LEU A 38 -6.10 25.88 -65.50
C LEU A 38 -4.99 26.49 -64.63
N LEU A 39 -4.36 27.59 -65.08
CA LEU A 39 -3.29 28.26 -64.36
C LEU A 39 -3.85 28.98 -63.11
N ILE A 40 -5.04 29.58 -63.25
CA ILE A 40 -5.79 30.18 -62.13
C ILE A 40 -6.19 29.12 -61.12
N LEU A 41 -6.74 27.98 -61.57
CA LEU A 41 -7.12 26.87 -60.69
C LEU A 41 -5.91 26.28 -59.95
N THR A 42 -4.78 26.09 -60.65
CA THR A 42 -3.54 25.55 -60.07
C THR A 42 -2.96 26.51 -59.03
N LEU A 43 -2.96 27.82 -59.30
CA LEU A 43 -2.53 28.84 -58.34
C LEU A 43 -3.43 28.86 -57.10
N MET A 44 -4.75 28.70 -57.27
CA MET A 44 -5.67 28.62 -56.13
C MET A 44 -5.39 27.40 -55.25
N ILE A 45 -5.24 26.21 -55.83
CA ILE A 45 -4.91 24.99 -55.08
C ILE A 45 -3.54 25.12 -54.39
N PHE A 46 -2.55 25.70 -55.08
CA PHE A 46 -1.23 25.93 -54.51
C PHE A 46 -1.27 26.84 -53.28
N ILE A 47 -2.06 27.92 -53.33
CA ILE A 47 -2.28 28.81 -52.18
C ILE A 47 -2.94 28.06 -51.02
N VAL A 48 -3.96 27.24 -51.29
CA VAL A 48 -4.65 26.44 -50.25
C VAL A 48 -3.69 25.44 -49.59
N LEU A 49 -2.84 24.76 -50.37
CA LEU A 49 -1.84 23.84 -49.83
C LEU A 49 -0.80 24.55 -48.96
N LEU A 50 -0.35 25.75 -49.35
CA LEU A 50 0.55 26.57 -48.54
C LEU A 50 -0.10 27.00 -47.22
N LEU A 51 -1.38 27.39 -47.25
CA LEU A 51 -2.14 27.74 -46.04
C LEU A 51 -2.27 26.54 -45.10
N MET A 52 -2.68 25.36 -45.61
CA MET A 52 -2.77 24.15 -44.81
C MET A 52 -1.42 23.73 -44.20
N THR A 53 -0.34 23.87 -44.98
CA THR A 53 1.01 23.58 -44.48
C THR A 53 1.41 24.58 -43.39
N GLY A 54 1.12 25.86 -43.55
CA GLY A 54 1.36 26.89 -42.55
C GLY A 54 0.58 26.64 -41.25
N MET A 55 -0.70 26.27 -41.34
CA MET A 55 -1.50 25.85 -40.19
C MET A 55 -0.90 24.64 -39.49
N GLY A 56 -0.43 23.65 -40.27
CA GLY A 56 0.27 22.47 -39.73
C GLY A 56 1.53 22.84 -38.95
N VAL A 57 2.31 23.82 -39.43
CA VAL A 57 3.50 24.31 -38.71
C VAL A 57 3.12 25.00 -37.39
N ASP A 58 2.08 25.83 -37.39
CA ASP A 58 1.62 26.47 -36.15
C ASP A 58 1.11 25.44 -35.15
N PHE A 59 0.36 24.43 -35.60
CA PHE A 59 -0.12 23.35 -34.74
C PHE A 59 1.03 22.51 -34.17
N VAL A 60 2.01 22.13 -35.00
CA VAL A 60 3.20 21.38 -34.54
C VAL A 60 3.98 22.19 -33.50
N ARG A 61 4.11 23.51 -33.70
CA ARG A 61 4.75 24.39 -32.71
C ARG A 61 3.97 24.46 -31.40
N GLN A 62 2.64 24.55 -31.47
CA GLN A 62 1.78 24.53 -30.29
C GLN A 62 1.94 23.21 -29.52
N GLU A 63 1.85 22.07 -30.20
CA GLU A 63 1.94 20.77 -29.54
C GLU A 63 3.34 20.51 -28.96
N THR A 64 4.40 20.96 -29.65
CA THR A 64 5.77 20.86 -29.13
C THR A 64 5.93 21.67 -27.84
N ALA A 65 5.36 22.87 -27.79
CA ALA A 65 5.39 23.70 -26.60
C ALA A 65 4.57 23.08 -25.45
N ARG A 66 3.37 22.57 -25.73
CA ARG A 66 2.53 21.86 -24.75
C ARG A 66 3.26 20.68 -24.12
N ILE A 67 3.90 19.83 -24.93
CA ILE A 67 4.66 18.67 -24.44
C ILE A 67 5.85 19.12 -23.59
N ARG A 68 6.56 20.17 -24.00
CA ARG A 68 7.70 20.70 -23.23
C ARG A 68 7.25 21.30 -21.89
N LEU A 69 6.12 22.01 -21.88
CA LEU A 69 5.51 22.59 -20.70
C LEU A 69 5.13 21.48 -19.70
N GLN A 70 4.39 20.46 -20.16
CA GLN A 70 3.98 19.33 -19.31
C GLN A 70 5.18 18.56 -18.77
N ASN A 71 6.16 18.20 -19.61
CA ASN A 71 7.35 17.46 -19.14
C ASN A 71 8.19 18.24 -18.12
N THR A 72 8.21 19.58 -18.22
CA THR A 72 8.91 20.42 -17.25
C THR A 72 8.11 20.51 -15.96
N LEU A 73 6.79 20.69 -16.06
CA LEU A 73 5.87 20.71 -14.94
C LEU A 73 5.95 19.41 -14.13
N ASP A 74 5.86 18.25 -14.78
CA ASP A 74 5.88 16.93 -14.13
C ASP A 74 7.19 16.72 -13.34
N ARG A 75 8.34 17.09 -13.93
CA ARG A 75 9.64 17.01 -13.23
C ARG A 75 9.73 17.97 -12.04
N ALA A 76 9.17 19.17 -12.20
CA ALA A 76 9.19 20.21 -11.19
C ALA A 76 8.32 19.83 -9.98
N ILE A 77 7.09 19.36 -10.21
CA ILE A 77 6.17 18.96 -9.14
C ILE A 77 6.65 17.69 -8.43
N LEU A 78 7.23 16.71 -9.15
CA LEU A 78 7.82 15.51 -8.51
C LEU A 78 8.97 15.89 -7.57
N ALA A 79 9.90 16.74 -8.03
CA ALA A 79 11.02 17.18 -7.20
C ALA A 79 10.62 18.11 -6.05
N ALA A 80 9.49 18.81 -6.18
CA ALA A 80 8.94 19.68 -5.14
C ALA A 80 8.11 18.92 -4.11
N ALA A 81 7.43 17.84 -4.53
CA ALA A 81 6.69 16.93 -3.65
C ALA A 81 7.61 16.08 -2.77
N ASP A 82 8.87 15.89 -3.19
CA ASP A 82 9.92 15.19 -2.44
C ASP A 82 10.03 15.71 -0.99
N LEU A 83 9.88 14.82 0.00
CA LEU A 83 9.93 15.12 1.43
C LEU A 83 11.35 15.33 1.96
N ASP A 84 12.36 14.78 1.29
CA ASP A 84 13.77 15.04 1.58
C ASP A 84 14.20 16.43 1.05
N GLN A 85 13.37 17.07 0.22
CA GLN A 85 13.61 18.43 -0.26
C GLN A 85 13.46 19.45 0.87
N THR A 86 14.59 20.09 1.20
CA THR A 86 14.69 21.13 2.24
C THR A 86 14.24 22.52 1.78
N LEU A 87 14.19 22.75 0.47
CA LEU A 87 13.74 24.02 -0.10
C LEU A 87 12.21 24.10 -0.13
N ASP A 88 11.69 25.33 -0.11
CA ASP A 88 10.26 25.59 -0.29
C ASP A 88 9.76 25.04 -1.65
N PRO A 89 8.66 24.26 -1.69
CA PRO A 89 8.21 23.61 -2.91
C PRO A 89 7.89 24.57 -4.06
N ALA A 90 7.33 25.76 -3.77
CA ALA A 90 7.07 26.76 -4.80
C ALA A 90 8.39 27.32 -5.38
N THR A 91 9.42 27.47 -4.54
CA THR A 91 10.77 27.84 -4.99
C THR A 91 11.38 26.77 -5.89
N VAL A 92 11.21 25.49 -5.56
CA VAL A 92 11.70 24.36 -6.38
C VAL A 92 11.02 24.34 -7.74
N VAL A 93 9.70 24.49 -7.79
CA VAL A 93 8.96 24.55 -9.06
C VAL A 93 9.47 25.72 -9.92
N ASN A 94 9.62 26.91 -9.34
CA ASN A 94 10.13 28.08 -10.05
C ASN A 94 11.56 27.88 -10.58
N ASP A 95 12.46 27.27 -9.82
CA ASP A 95 13.85 26.99 -10.24
C ASP A 95 13.90 26.02 -11.44
N TYR A 96 13.03 24.99 -11.46
CA TYR A 96 12.92 24.09 -12.62
C TYR A 96 12.45 24.84 -13.88
N PHE A 97 11.46 25.72 -13.75
CA PHE A 97 10.98 26.53 -14.87
C PHE A 97 12.01 27.57 -15.31
N GLU A 98 12.77 28.16 -14.39
CA GLU A 98 13.86 29.08 -14.70
C GLU A 98 14.98 28.38 -15.49
N LYS A 99 15.44 27.22 -15.03
CA LYS A 99 16.44 26.40 -15.74
C LYS A 99 15.96 25.93 -17.11
N ALA A 100 14.66 25.74 -17.30
CA ALA A 100 14.08 25.39 -18.59
C ALA A 100 13.90 26.59 -19.55
N GLY A 101 14.16 27.82 -19.08
CA GLY A 101 13.97 29.07 -19.81
C GLY A 101 12.50 29.51 -19.90
N MET A 102 11.69 29.14 -18.92
CA MET A 102 10.23 29.22 -18.90
C MET A 102 9.66 29.87 -17.62
N ALA A 103 10.48 30.61 -16.86
CA ALA A 103 10.09 31.18 -15.56
C ALA A 103 8.79 32.01 -15.60
N ALA A 104 8.51 32.69 -16.72
CA ALA A 104 7.32 33.53 -16.88
C ALA A 104 6.01 32.74 -17.14
N PHE A 105 6.07 31.41 -17.23
CA PHE A 105 4.92 30.57 -17.58
C PHE A 105 4.27 29.88 -16.38
N VAL A 106 4.81 30.05 -15.17
CA VAL A 106 4.20 29.49 -13.95
C VAL A 106 3.09 30.43 -13.47
N ASP A 107 1.86 29.91 -13.40
CA ASP A 107 0.69 30.71 -12.98
C ASP A 107 0.49 30.60 -11.46
N GLU A 108 0.36 29.37 -10.98
CA GLU A 108 0.01 29.08 -9.59
C GLU A 108 0.68 27.78 -9.13
N VAL A 109 1.18 27.79 -7.90
CA VAL A 109 1.66 26.59 -7.20
C VAL A 109 0.90 26.51 -5.88
N HIS A 110 0.13 25.44 -5.72
CA HIS A 110 -0.56 25.10 -4.49
C HIS A 110 0.16 23.96 -3.80
N VAL A 111 0.47 24.15 -2.52
CA VAL A 111 1.15 23.15 -1.69
C VAL A 111 0.23 22.82 -0.54
N GLU A 112 -0.14 21.55 -0.43
CA GLU A 112 -0.81 21.01 0.74
C GLU A 112 0.16 20.10 1.50
N GLY A 113 0.20 20.23 2.82
CA GLY A 113 1.00 19.37 3.67
C GLY A 113 0.53 19.50 5.12
N ASN A 114 0.88 18.51 5.94
CA ASN A 114 0.61 18.58 7.37
C ASN A 114 1.81 19.17 8.14
N ALA A 115 1.54 19.70 9.33
CA ALA A 115 2.60 20.26 10.19
C ALA A 115 3.64 19.21 10.64
N ALA A 116 3.30 17.92 10.53
CA ALA A 116 4.18 16.80 10.85
C ALA A 116 5.13 16.42 9.71
N GLY A 117 4.95 16.97 8.50
CA GLY A 117 5.79 16.67 7.34
C GLY A 117 5.67 15.23 6.81
N THR A 118 4.57 14.52 7.12
CA THR A 118 4.38 13.14 6.68
C THR A 118 3.80 13.03 5.28
N TYR A 119 3.25 14.10 4.72
CA TYR A 119 2.91 14.14 3.30
C TYR A 119 3.03 15.54 2.74
N ARG A 120 3.26 15.59 1.42
CA ARG A 120 3.32 16.82 0.65
C ARG A 120 2.67 16.58 -0.70
N ILE A 121 1.68 17.40 -1.01
CA ILE A 121 1.01 17.44 -2.30
C ILE A 121 1.36 18.76 -2.95
N VAL A 122 1.91 18.72 -4.16
CA VAL A 122 2.24 19.90 -4.95
C VAL A 122 1.41 19.86 -6.22
N THR A 123 0.50 20.82 -6.34
CA THR A 123 -0.28 21.06 -7.56
C THR A 123 0.25 22.33 -8.20
N ALA A 124 0.60 22.28 -9.48
CA ALA A 124 1.07 23.45 -10.21
C ALA A 124 0.37 23.59 -11.56
N ARG A 125 0.16 24.85 -11.95
CA ARG A 125 -0.37 25.24 -13.25
C ARG A 125 0.62 26.15 -13.96
N ALA A 126 0.86 25.85 -15.24
CA ALA A 126 1.64 26.68 -16.12
C ALA A 126 0.88 26.95 -17.41
N SER A 127 1.02 28.14 -17.97
CA SER A 127 0.42 28.52 -19.23
C SER A 127 1.35 29.38 -20.09
N VAL A 128 1.21 29.25 -21.40
CA VAL A 128 1.91 30.10 -22.37
C VAL A 128 1.04 30.35 -23.59
N ASP A 129 1.01 31.62 -23.98
CA ASP A 129 0.35 32.14 -25.17
C ASP A 129 1.29 32.11 -26.37
N LEU A 130 1.05 31.17 -27.29
CA LEU A 130 1.87 31.02 -28.49
C LEU A 130 1.27 31.83 -29.63
N ARG A 131 1.98 32.90 -30.00
CA ARG A 131 1.61 33.69 -31.17
C ARG A 131 1.75 32.85 -32.45
N THR A 132 0.66 32.72 -33.19
CA THR A 132 0.63 31.99 -34.46
C THR A 132 1.31 32.82 -35.56
N ARG A 133 1.91 32.15 -36.55
CA ARG A 133 2.60 32.83 -37.66
C ARG A 133 1.77 32.82 -38.93
N PHE A 134 1.06 31.74 -39.18
CA PHE A 134 0.27 31.48 -40.39
C PHE A 134 -1.23 31.55 -40.13
N LEU A 135 -1.71 31.15 -38.95
CA LEU A 135 -3.13 31.29 -38.58
C LEU A 135 -3.57 32.74 -38.38
N ARG A 136 -2.62 33.62 -38.04
CA ARG A 136 -2.79 35.06 -37.95
C ARG A 136 -3.04 35.74 -39.31
N LEU A 137 -2.94 35.05 -40.45
CA LEU A 137 -2.95 35.70 -41.77
C LEU A 137 -4.24 36.50 -42.01
N GLU A 138 -4.17 37.81 -41.73
CA GLU A 138 -5.21 38.79 -41.98
C GLU A 138 -5.19 39.11 -43.48
N SER A 139 -5.96 38.34 -44.24
CA SER A 139 -5.96 38.45 -45.69
C SER A 139 -6.91 39.54 -46.14
N ARG A 140 -6.37 40.59 -46.78
CA ARG A 140 -7.15 41.61 -47.52
C ARG A 140 -8.11 41.01 -48.57
N TYR A 141 -7.91 39.76 -48.95
CA TYR A 141 -8.71 39.02 -49.94
C TYR A 141 -9.68 38.00 -49.31
N MET A 142 -9.70 37.84 -47.98
CA MET A 142 -10.70 37.05 -47.24
C MET A 142 -11.20 37.85 -46.03
N PRO A 143 -12.18 38.77 -46.24
CA PRO A 143 -12.64 39.70 -45.20
C PRO A 143 -13.41 39.03 -44.04
N ASP A 144 -13.88 37.79 -44.20
CA ASP A 144 -14.61 37.05 -43.16
C ASP A 144 -13.69 36.15 -42.29
N TRP A 145 -12.38 36.11 -42.55
CA TRP A 145 -11.43 35.32 -41.75
C TRP A 145 -10.84 36.17 -40.63
N GLU A 146 -11.45 36.09 -39.44
CA GLU A 146 -10.82 36.53 -38.19
C GLU A 146 -9.74 35.49 -37.85
N GLY A 147 -8.48 35.79 -38.19
CA GLY A 147 -7.35 34.90 -37.89
C GLY A 147 -7.21 34.62 -36.39
N ILE A 148 -6.58 33.49 -36.06
CA ILE A 148 -6.30 33.14 -34.66
C ILE A 148 -4.91 33.66 -34.33
N ASP A 149 -4.82 34.75 -33.58
CA ASP A 149 -3.53 35.40 -33.24
C ASP A 149 -2.70 34.62 -32.23
N VAL A 150 -3.37 33.94 -31.30
CA VAL A 150 -2.75 33.27 -30.15
C VAL A 150 -3.40 31.92 -29.95
N LEU A 151 -2.56 30.90 -29.71
CA LEU A 151 -2.98 29.59 -29.23
C LEU A 151 -2.51 29.45 -27.79
N GLU A 152 -3.46 29.43 -26.86
CA GLU A 152 -3.18 29.19 -25.45
C GLU A 152 -2.78 27.72 -25.26
N THR A 153 -1.75 27.50 -24.45
CA THR A 153 -1.36 26.16 -23.99
C THR A 153 -1.21 26.19 -22.49
N ALA A 154 -1.93 25.30 -21.81
CA ALA A 154 -1.83 25.14 -20.37
C ALA A 154 -1.45 23.70 -20.03
N ALA A 155 -0.65 23.56 -18.97
CA ALA A 155 -0.32 22.30 -18.31
C ALA A 155 -0.74 22.40 -16.84
N VAL A 156 -1.35 21.34 -16.35
CA VAL A 156 -1.71 21.18 -14.94
C VAL A 156 -1.21 19.81 -14.52
N GLY A 157 -0.62 19.74 -13.35
CA GLY A 157 -0.08 18.50 -12.78
C GLY A 157 -0.11 18.56 -11.27
N GLN A 158 -0.22 17.37 -10.66
CA GLN A 158 -0.15 17.18 -9.22
C GLN A 158 0.80 16.01 -8.94
N ALA A 159 1.68 16.19 -7.96
CA ALA A 159 2.52 15.15 -7.40
C ALA A 159 2.31 15.08 -5.89
N GLU A 160 2.49 13.89 -5.32
CA GLU A 160 2.24 13.60 -3.92
C GLU A 160 3.26 12.60 -3.40
N GLU A 161 4.00 12.97 -2.36
CA GLU A 161 4.79 12.02 -1.57
C GLU A 161 4.23 11.95 -0.14
N ARG A 162 4.19 10.74 0.41
CA ARG A 162 3.65 10.48 1.76
C ARG A 162 4.44 9.38 2.47
N VAL A 163 4.96 9.70 3.66
CA VAL A 163 5.45 8.75 4.64
C VAL A 163 4.24 8.17 5.39
N SER A 164 3.85 6.95 5.00
CA SER A 164 2.74 6.25 5.65
C SER A 164 3.17 5.67 7.00
N ASN A 165 2.31 5.82 8.01
CA ASN A 165 2.39 5.02 9.23
C ASN A 165 2.15 3.54 8.89
N VAL A 166 2.87 2.64 9.54
CA VAL A 166 2.77 1.22 9.26
C VAL A 166 2.47 0.45 10.55
N GLU A 167 1.37 -0.29 10.54
CA GLU A 167 0.97 -1.19 11.62
C GLU A 167 1.09 -2.64 11.15
N ILE A 168 1.98 -3.40 11.78
CA ILE A 168 2.28 -4.78 11.40
C ILE A 168 1.81 -5.71 12.52
N SER A 169 1.08 -6.76 12.17
CA SER A 169 0.90 -7.92 13.05
C SER A 169 1.64 -9.13 12.48
N LEU A 170 2.72 -9.52 13.17
CA LEU A 170 3.54 -10.69 12.86
C LEU A 170 3.01 -11.92 13.60
N VAL A 171 2.42 -12.85 12.86
CA VAL A 171 1.73 -14.03 13.41
C VAL A 171 2.56 -15.28 13.14
N LEU A 172 3.13 -15.86 14.20
CA LEU A 172 4.11 -16.93 14.11
C LEU A 172 3.55 -18.25 14.63
N ASP A 173 3.59 -19.27 13.79
CA ASP A 173 3.23 -20.64 14.17
C ASP A 173 4.29 -21.25 15.08
N ILE A 174 3.88 -21.58 16.29
CA ILE A 174 4.69 -22.31 17.26
C ILE A 174 4.05 -23.65 17.60
N SER A 175 3.24 -24.23 16.72
CA SER A 175 2.62 -25.55 16.92
C SER A 175 3.63 -26.70 16.89
N GLY A 176 3.18 -27.90 17.27
CA GLY A 176 4.05 -29.07 17.42
C GLY A 176 4.70 -29.55 16.12
N SER A 177 4.14 -29.23 14.96
CA SER A 177 4.74 -29.52 13.65
C SER A 177 6.03 -28.74 13.40
N MET A 178 6.18 -27.57 14.04
CA MET A 178 7.36 -26.70 13.92
C MET A 178 8.60 -27.22 14.68
N ARG A 179 8.53 -28.38 15.34
CA ARG A 179 9.66 -28.92 16.13
C ARG A 179 10.90 -29.12 15.26
N GLY A 180 12.08 -29.01 15.90
CA GLY A 180 13.36 -29.31 15.26
C GLY A 180 13.95 -28.11 14.52
N SER A 181 14.36 -28.31 13.26
CA SER A 181 14.96 -27.25 12.43
C SER A 181 13.97 -26.14 12.11
N LYS A 182 12.70 -26.48 11.88
CA LYS A 182 11.68 -25.53 11.43
C LYS A 182 11.56 -24.31 12.34
N ILE A 183 11.35 -24.51 13.64
CA ILE A 183 11.28 -23.41 14.60
C ILE A 183 12.59 -22.63 14.67
N ARG A 184 13.76 -23.27 14.53
CA ARG A 184 15.05 -22.55 14.54
C ARG A 184 15.17 -21.62 13.33
N THR A 185 14.78 -22.08 12.15
CA THR A 185 14.79 -21.25 10.94
C THR A 185 13.77 -20.12 11.03
N LEU A 186 12.56 -20.40 11.56
CA LEU A 186 11.55 -19.37 11.83
C LEU A 186 12.11 -18.26 12.73
N ARG A 187 12.82 -18.62 13.80
CA ARG A 187 13.40 -17.62 14.71
C ARG A 187 14.39 -16.72 14.01
N GLY A 188 15.33 -17.29 13.26
CA GLY A 188 16.32 -16.49 12.51
C GLY A 188 15.64 -15.54 11.52
N ALA A 189 14.74 -16.07 10.68
CA ALA A 189 14.07 -15.28 9.67
C ALA A 189 13.14 -14.19 10.25
N ALA A 190 12.46 -14.47 11.35
CA ALA A 190 11.63 -13.48 12.03
C ALA A 190 12.47 -12.39 12.74
N GLN A 191 13.66 -12.74 13.24
CA GLN A 191 14.60 -11.74 13.79
C GLN A 191 15.14 -10.83 12.68
N ASP A 192 15.52 -11.39 11.53
CA ASP A 192 15.97 -10.62 10.36
C ASP A 192 14.85 -9.69 9.85
N PHE A 193 13.61 -10.17 9.84
CA PHE A 193 12.44 -9.35 9.49
C PHE A 193 12.29 -8.14 10.42
N VAL A 194 12.37 -8.36 11.75
CA VAL A 194 12.29 -7.30 12.76
C VAL A 194 13.38 -6.24 12.53
N ASP A 195 14.62 -6.68 12.27
CA ASP A 195 15.74 -5.75 12.00
C ASP A 195 15.53 -4.95 10.70
N THR A 196 14.85 -5.53 9.70
CA THR A 196 14.62 -4.88 8.40
C THR A 196 13.47 -3.87 8.42
N VAL A 197 12.41 -4.13 9.18
CA VAL A 197 11.22 -3.25 9.24
C VAL A 197 11.31 -2.17 10.31
N LEU A 198 11.99 -2.45 11.43
CA LEU A 198 12.20 -1.50 12.53
C LEU A 198 13.62 -0.91 12.43
N ARG A 199 13.79 0.06 11.54
CA ARG A 199 15.04 0.81 11.41
C ARG A 199 14.98 2.10 12.24
N ASP A 200 16.13 2.63 12.62
CA ASP A 200 16.20 3.82 13.49
C ASP A 200 15.64 5.06 12.78
N GLU A 201 15.68 5.11 11.44
CA GLU A 201 15.12 6.23 10.66
C GLU A 201 13.58 6.27 10.65
N VAL A 202 12.92 5.20 11.12
CA VAL A 202 11.45 5.03 11.02
C VAL A 202 10.81 4.81 12.39
N GLU A 203 11.55 5.16 13.45
CA GLU A 203 11.07 5.17 14.82
C GLU A 203 9.81 6.04 14.95
N GLY A 204 8.80 5.56 15.67
CA GLY A 204 7.50 6.21 15.81
C GLY A 204 6.54 6.06 14.61
N LEU A 205 7.03 5.61 13.45
CA LEU A 205 6.18 5.39 12.26
C LEU A 205 5.73 3.93 12.13
N VAL A 206 6.58 2.99 12.53
CA VAL A 206 6.33 1.55 12.40
C VAL A 206 6.07 0.91 13.75
N SER A 207 4.93 0.28 13.90
CA SER A 207 4.61 -0.52 15.09
C SER A 207 4.42 -1.98 14.71
N LEU A 208 5.06 -2.89 15.45
CA LEU A 208 4.98 -4.33 15.23
C LEU A 208 4.35 -5.03 16.44
N SER A 209 3.29 -5.78 16.20
CA SER A 209 2.69 -6.70 17.17
C SER A 209 3.17 -8.12 16.91
N LEU A 210 3.75 -8.78 17.91
CA LEU A 210 4.16 -10.18 17.82
C LEU A 210 3.06 -11.08 18.38
N VAL A 211 2.58 -12.02 17.57
CA VAL A 211 1.49 -12.95 17.92
C VAL A 211 1.94 -14.41 17.70
N PRO A 212 2.61 -15.04 18.68
CA PRO A 212 2.89 -16.46 18.63
C PRO A 212 1.60 -17.26 18.87
N TYR A 213 1.34 -18.29 18.05
CA TYR A 213 0.13 -19.11 18.20
C TYR A 213 0.40 -20.61 18.13
N THR A 214 -0.43 -21.37 18.84
CA THR A 214 -0.52 -22.83 18.74
C THR A 214 -2.00 -23.23 18.77
N ALA A 215 -2.46 -24.04 19.72
CA ALA A 215 -3.87 -24.36 19.90
C ALA A 215 -4.67 -23.12 20.31
N GLN A 216 -4.02 -22.20 21.04
CA GLN A 216 -4.53 -20.88 21.39
C GLN A 216 -3.38 -19.86 21.32
N VAL A 217 -3.71 -18.59 21.61
CA VAL A 217 -2.76 -17.47 21.67
C VAL A 217 -2.77 -16.91 23.09
N ASN A 218 -1.59 -16.76 23.68
CA ASN A 218 -1.43 -16.24 25.02
C ASN A 218 -1.40 -14.71 24.99
N ALA A 219 -2.47 -14.04 25.42
CA ALA A 219 -2.53 -12.58 25.50
C ALA A 219 -1.69 -12.02 26.65
N GLY A 220 -1.32 -12.86 27.62
CA GLY A 220 -0.70 -12.41 28.86
C GLY A 220 -1.68 -11.68 29.80
N PRO A 221 -1.27 -11.46 31.06
CA PRO A 221 -2.14 -10.86 32.07
C PRO A 221 -2.46 -9.38 31.76
N GLY A 222 -1.54 -8.66 31.11
CA GLY A 222 -1.71 -7.24 30.76
C GLY A 222 -2.89 -7.02 29.82
N LEU A 223 -2.83 -7.58 28.60
CA LEU A 223 -3.92 -7.48 27.63
C LEU A 223 -5.23 -8.08 28.15
N LEU A 224 -5.15 -9.25 28.81
CA LEU A 224 -6.35 -9.93 29.30
C LEU A 224 -7.08 -9.13 30.39
N SER A 225 -6.38 -8.33 31.19
CA SER A 225 -6.98 -7.44 32.20
C SER A 225 -7.85 -6.33 31.62
N GLN A 226 -7.66 -5.99 30.34
CA GLN A 226 -8.41 -4.95 29.63
C GLN A 226 -9.65 -5.50 28.92
N ILE A 227 -9.84 -6.82 28.93
CA ILE A 227 -10.95 -7.51 28.28
C ILE A 227 -12.00 -7.86 29.31
N ASN A 228 -13.27 -7.65 28.98
CA ASN A 228 -14.39 -8.03 29.84
C ASN A 228 -14.55 -9.56 29.88
N LEU A 229 -13.97 -10.19 30.91
CA LEU A 229 -14.05 -11.63 31.15
C LEU A 229 -15.16 -12.00 32.13
N THR A 230 -15.79 -13.16 31.92
CA THR A 230 -16.62 -13.81 32.96
C THR A 230 -15.81 -14.02 34.24
N ASP A 231 -16.49 -13.99 35.39
CA ASP A 231 -15.83 -14.18 36.70
C ASP A 231 -15.37 -15.62 36.92
N ILE A 232 -16.01 -16.58 36.23
CA ILE A 232 -15.71 -18.00 36.32
C ILE A 232 -15.67 -18.60 34.90
N PRO A 233 -14.68 -19.42 34.54
CA PRO A 233 -13.43 -19.69 35.28
C PRO A 233 -12.41 -18.55 35.09
N ARG A 234 -11.70 -18.19 36.17
CA ARG A 234 -10.52 -17.30 36.14
C ARG A 234 -9.35 -17.98 36.83
N HIS A 235 -8.15 -17.86 36.25
CA HIS A 235 -6.92 -18.40 36.84
C HIS A 235 -5.67 -17.67 36.36
N ASN A 236 -4.55 -17.85 37.06
CA ASN A 236 -3.28 -17.20 36.73
C ASN A 236 -2.26 -18.13 36.03
N TYR A 237 -2.67 -19.32 35.60
CA TYR A 237 -1.78 -20.29 34.94
C TYR A 237 -1.44 -19.94 33.49
N SER A 238 -2.41 -19.46 32.72
CA SER A 238 -2.25 -19.06 31.32
C SER A 238 -3.32 -18.05 30.91
N HIS A 239 -3.09 -17.23 29.88
CA HIS A 239 -3.93 -16.05 29.59
C HIS A 239 -4.44 -16.03 28.15
N CYS A 240 -5.09 -17.09 27.71
CA CYS A 240 -5.74 -17.12 26.40
C CYS A 240 -7.20 -16.71 26.50
N LEU A 241 -7.78 -16.35 25.35
CA LEU A 241 -9.19 -16.00 25.20
C LEU A 241 -9.91 -17.09 24.42
N GLU A 242 -11.11 -17.45 24.86
CA GLU A 242 -11.96 -18.39 24.13
C GLU A 242 -12.86 -17.64 23.14
N PHE A 243 -12.75 -18.00 21.86
CA PHE A 243 -13.58 -17.42 20.79
C PHE A 243 -14.69 -18.37 20.36
N THR A 244 -15.88 -17.84 20.21
CA THR A 244 -17.01 -18.53 19.60
C THR A 244 -16.99 -18.37 18.07
N ALA A 245 -17.82 -19.13 17.35
CA ALA A 245 -17.94 -18.96 15.90
C ALA A 245 -18.38 -17.54 15.49
N ALA A 246 -19.18 -16.86 16.31
CA ALA A 246 -19.68 -15.51 16.03
C ALA A 246 -18.57 -14.44 16.08
N ASP A 247 -17.51 -14.66 16.86
CA ASP A 247 -16.41 -13.72 17.02
C ASP A 247 -15.56 -13.57 15.75
N PHE A 248 -15.61 -14.55 14.85
CA PHE A 248 -14.94 -14.50 13.54
C PHE A 248 -15.71 -13.70 12.49
N GLY A 249 -16.93 -13.24 12.82
CA GLY A 249 -17.71 -12.31 11.99
C GLY A 249 -17.33 -10.83 12.14
N ARG A 250 -16.25 -10.52 12.87
CA ARG A 250 -15.73 -9.17 13.08
C ARG A 250 -14.21 -9.20 13.26
N LEU A 251 -13.53 -8.09 12.98
CA LEU A 251 -12.07 -7.98 13.14
C LEU A 251 -11.66 -7.83 14.61
N GLY A 252 -12.16 -6.80 15.28
CA GLY A 252 -11.88 -6.53 16.70
C GLY A 252 -12.67 -7.37 17.70
N LEU A 253 -12.58 -6.97 18.98
CA LEU A 253 -13.42 -7.48 20.06
C LEU A 253 -14.77 -6.76 20.06
N SER A 254 -15.80 -7.41 20.59
CA SER A 254 -17.09 -6.76 20.79
C SER A 254 -16.99 -5.78 21.96
N PRO A 255 -17.37 -4.49 21.80
CA PRO A 255 -17.32 -3.51 22.89
C PRO A 255 -18.17 -3.90 24.11
N SER A 256 -19.28 -4.60 23.87
CA SER A 256 -20.17 -5.15 24.91
C SER A 256 -20.04 -6.66 25.07
N GLY A 257 -19.01 -7.28 24.48
CA GLY A 257 -18.80 -8.72 24.55
C GLY A 257 -18.32 -9.13 25.93
N GLN A 258 -18.84 -10.25 26.42
CA GLN A 258 -18.28 -10.92 27.58
C GLN A 258 -17.59 -12.19 27.09
N TYR A 259 -16.29 -12.29 27.35
CA TYR A 259 -15.45 -13.39 26.91
C TYR A 259 -15.12 -14.34 28.06
N ARG A 260 -14.68 -15.55 27.74
CA ARG A 260 -14.17 -16.50 28.72
C ARG A 260 -12.66 -16.64 28.59
N GLN A 261 -11.98 -16.80 29.71
CA GLN A 261 -10.58 -17.20 29.69
C GLN A 261 -10.46 -18.64 29.16
N GLY A 262 -9.48 -18.87 28.29
CA GLY A 262 -9.20 -20.18 27.72
C GLY A 262 -8.72 -21.15 28.80
N GLN A 263 -9.19 -22.40 28.72
CA GLN A 263 -8.91 -23.42 29.72
C GLN A 263 -7.42 -23.80 29.77
N HIS A 264 -6.87 -23.85 30.98
CA HIS A 264 -5.54 -24.37 31.26
C HIS A 264 -5.59 -25.88 31.51
N PHE A 265 -5.39 -26.66 30.45
CA PHE A 265 -5.24 -28.11 30.54
C PHE A 265 -4.40 -28.65 29.39
N THR A 266 -4.02 -29.92 29.48
CA THR A 266 -3.43 -30.68 28.38
C THR A 266 -4.12 -32.03 28.28
N GLN A 267 -4.26 -32.55 27.06
CA GLN A 267 -4.88 -33.85 26.84
C GLN A 267 -3.96 -35.00 27.33
N TYR A 268 -2.65 -34.81 27.20
CA TYR A 268 -1.64 -35.84 27.44
C TYR A 268 -1.08 -35.79 28.86
N GLY A 269 -0.39 -36.87 29.27
CA GLY A 269 0.21 -36.99 30.60
C GLY A 269 -0.53 -38.00 31.47
N TYR A 270 0.18 -38.98 32.00
CA TYR A 270 -0.40 -40.11 32.75
C TYR A 270 -0.16 -40.05 34.27
N GLY A 271 0.71 -39.16 34.73
CA GLY A 271 1.02 -38.97 36.14
C GLY A 271 0.78 -37.54 36.61
N PRO A 272 0.75 -37.30 37.94
CA PRO A 272 0.68 -35.96 38.49
C PRO A 272 1.96 -35.16 38.15
N TYR A 273 1.77 -33.90 37.82
CA TYR A 273 2.82 -32.91 37.63
C TYR A 273 3.13 -32.25 38.98
N SER A 274 4.37 -32.35 39.45
CA SER A 274 4.81 -31.71 40.70
C SER A 274 4.97 -30.19 40.58
N SER A 275 5.07 -29.67 39.36
CA SER A 275 5.31 -28.25 39.05
C SER A 275 4.29 -27.68 38.05
N GLY A 276 3.11 -28.32 37.98
CA GLY A 276 2.06 -27.98 37.02
C GLY A 276 2.37 -28.44 35.59
N ILE A 277 1.40 -28.34 34.69
CA ILE A 277 1.53 -28.87 33.32
C ILE A 277 2.48 -28.02 32.47
N ASP A 278 3.44 -28.65 31.80
CA ASP A 278 4.47 -27.91 31.06
C ASP A 278 4.03 -27.41 29.68
N ASN A 279 3.15 -28.15 29.01
CA ASN A 279 2.67 -27.86 27.65
C ASN A 279 1.13 -27.90 27.56
N PRO A 280 0.44 -26.96 28.24
CA PRO A 280 -1.00 -26.73 28.10
C PRO A 280 -1.40 -26.35 26.66
N SER A 281 -2.68 -26.54 26.31
CA SER A 281 -3.22 -26.05 25.04
C SER A 281 -3.13 -24.52 24.92
N CYS A 282 -3.36 -23.80 26.02
CA CYS A 282 -3.08 -22.37 26.13
C CYS A 282 -1.63 -22.16 26.64
N PRO A 283 -0.70 -21.61 25.83
CA PRO A 283 0.68 -21.40 26.24
C PRO A 283 0.79 -20.60 27.53
N LYS A 284 1.74 -20.96 28.40
CA LYS A 284 1.91 -20.33 29.72
C LYS A 284 3.19 -19.50 29.88
N ARG A 285 4.17 -19.65 28.98
CA ARG A 285 5.47 -19.00 29.16
C ARG A 285 5.37 -17.51 28.80
N THR A 286 6.20 -16.70 29.43
CA THR A 286 6.23 -15.25 29.23
C THR A 286 6.63 -14.86 27.81
N TYR A 287 7.60 -15.57 27.22
CA TYR A 287 8.09 -15.34 25.86
C TYR A 287 7.12 -15.81 24.74
N GLU A 288 6.00 -16.45 25.11
CA GLU A 288 4.93 -16.84 24.18
C GLU A 288 3.75 -15.87 24.23
N ARG A 289 3.84 -14.83 25.07
CA ARG A 289 2.80 -13.82 25.16
C ARG A 289 2.83 -12.94 23.93
N ILE A 290 1.66 -12.40 23.59
CA ILE A 290 1.56 -11.29 22.64
C ILE A 290 2.42 -10.13 23.17
N ILE A 291 3.24 -9.58 22.29
CA ILE A 291 3.85 -8.26 22.49
C ILE A 291 3.03 -7.31 21.60
N PRO A 292 2.14 -6.50 22.17
CA PRO A 292 1.29 -5.59 21.39
C PRO A 292 2.08 -4.33 21.01
N ILE A 293 2.03 -3.96 19.73
CA ILE A 293 2.38 -2.62 19.21
C ILE A 293 3.71 -2.11 19.80
N SER A 294 4.80 -2.83 19.53
CA SER A 294 6.14 -2.50 19.99
C SER A 294 7.02 -2.03 18.82
N GLN A 295 7.98 -1.17 19.15
CA GLN A 295 9.12 -0.82 18.28
C GLN A 295 10.47 -1.25 18.91
N ASP A 296 10.44 -1.88 20.09
CA ASP A 296 11.65 -2.36 20.74
C ASP A 296 12.14 -3.65 20.07
N ARG A 297 13.17 -3.49 19.23
CA ARG A 297 13.83 -4.61 18.54
C ARG A 297 14.34 -5.68 19.50
N ASN A 298 14.91 -5.29 20.64
CA ASN A 298 15.50 -6.23 21.59
C ASN A 298 14.41 -7.07 22.25
N GLU A 299 13.31 -6.43 22.69
CA GLU A 299 12.17 -7.13 23.29
C GLU A 299 11.58 -8.18 22.32
N LEU A 300 11.34 -7.77 21.07
CA LEU A 300 10.80 -8.63 20.02
C LEU A 300 11.75 -9.80 19.70
N LYS A 301 13.04 -9.52 19.50
CA LYS A 301 14.04 -10.54 19.16
C LYS A 301 14.31 -11.50 20.32
N ASP A 302 14.28 -11.03 21.56
CA ASP A 302 14.44 -11.86 22.75
C ASP A 302 13.26 -12.82 22.90
N ALA A 303 12.02 -12.35 22.69
CA ALA A 303 10.85 -13.21 22.69
C ALA A 303 10.93 -14.27 21.56
N ILE A 304 11.22 -13.83 20.33
CA ILE A 304 11.35 -14.72 19.15
C ILE A 304 12.42 -15.79 19.41
N SER A 305 13.60 -15.43 19.91
CA SER A 305 14.72 -16.37 20.13
C SER A 305 14.37 -17.55 21.05
N ARG A 306 13.38 -17.36 21.93
CA ARG A 306 12.94 -18.32 22.95
C ARG A 306 11.72 -19.14 22.54
N LEU A 307 11.04 -18.79 21.43
CA LEU A 307 9.84 -19.49 20.96
C LEU A 307 10.10 -20.97 20.73
N GLN A 308 9.34 -21.83 21.39
CA GLN A 308 9.46 -23.27 21.23
C GLN A 308 8.19 -23.83 20.62
N ALA A 309 8.31 -24.94 19.90
CA ALA A 309 7.15 -25.65 19.39
C ALA A 309 6.30 -26.24 20.54
N ARG A 310 4.98 -26.17 20.34
CA ARG A 310 3.93 -26.44 21.33
C ARG A 310 2.93 -27.46 20.80
N HIS A 311 1.65 -27.27 21.13
CA HIS A 311 0.58 -28.24 21.01
C HIS A 311 0.02 -28.26 19.58
N ASN A 312 -1.27 -27.98 19.40
CA ASN A 312 -1.96 -28.06 18.13
C ASN A 312 -1.78 -26.79 17.28
N THR A 313 -2.31 -26.80 16.06
CA THR A 313 -2.26 -25.67 15.13
C THR A 313 -3.64 -25.06 14.96
N ALA A 314 -3.83 -23.83 15.44
CA ALA A 314 -5.06 -23.04 15.31
C ALA A 314 -4.77 -21.69 14.63
N ILE A 315 -4.51 -21.74 13.33
CA ILE A 315 -4.18 -20.59 12.46
C ILE A 315 -5.24 -19.49 12.58
N HIS A 316 -6.52 -19.87 12.59
CA HIS A 316 -7.65 -18.93 12.73
C HIS A 316 -7.57 -18.09 14.01
N THR A 317 -7.12 -18.66 15.14
CA THR A 317 -6.98 -17.93 16.40
C THR A 317 -5.81 -16.93 16.35
N GLY A 318 -4.69 -17.31 15.72
CA GLY A 318 -3.57 -16.40 15.44
C GLY A 318 -4.02 -15.22 14.58
N MET A 319 -4.73 -15.51 13.47
CA MET A 319 -5.27 -14.49 12.58
C MET A 319 -6.29 -13.58 13.29
N LYS A 320 -7.14 -14.13 14.17
CA LYS A 320 -8.10 -13.34 14.94
C LYS A 320 -7.40 -12.32 15.85
N TRP A 321 -6.36 -12.74 16.58
CA TRP A 321 -5.57 -11.82 17.39
C TRP A 321 -4.84 -10.77 16.56
N ALA A 322 -4.34 -11.15 15.38
CA ALA A 322 -3.73 -10.21 14.45
C ALA A 322 -4.70 -9.10 14.05
N THR A 323 -5.95 -9.46 13.72
CA THR A 323 -6.98 -8.48 13.38
C THR A 323 -7.44 -7.67 14.59
N ILE A 324 -7.43 -8.23 15.80
CA ILE A 324 -7.77 -7.48 17.03
C ILE A 324 -6.74 -6.36 17.25
N LEU A 325 -5.45 -6.64 17.07
CA LEU A 325 -4.37 -5.68 17.28
C LEU A 325 -4.22 -4.65 16.16
N LEU A 326 -5.00 -4.77 15.09
CA LEU A 326 -5.06 -3.81 13.97
C LEU A 326 -6.43 -3.11 13.87
N ASP A 327 -7.41 -3.53 14.66
CA ASP A 327 -8.77 -2.97 14.61
C ASP A 327 -8.90 -1.77 15.56
N PRO A 328 -9.49 -0.64 15.11
CA PRO A 328 -9.64 0.56 15.95
C PRO A 328 -10.43 0.33 17.24
N SER A 329 -11.28 -0.70 17.33
CA SER A 329 -12.00 -1.02 18.57
C SER A 329 -11.08 -1.40 19.73
N SER A 330 -9.84 -1.80 19.44
CA SER A 330 -8.82 -2.11 20.45
C SER A 330 -8.05 -0.87 20.92
N GLN A 331 -8.19 0.28 20.26
CA GLN A 331 -7.43 1.49 20.58
C GLN A 331 -7.62 1.94 22.06
N PRO A 332 -8.83 1.94 22.65
CA PRO A 332 -8.99 2.32 24.07
C PRO A 332 -8.22 1.39 25.02
N MET A 333 -8.14 0.09 24.68
CA MET A 333 -7.35 -0.88 25.45
C MET A 333 -5.85 -0.59 25.33
N ILE A 334 -5.36 -0.31 24.13
CA ILE A 334 -3.94 0.01 23.88
C ILE A 334 -3.55 1.32 24.56
N ALA A 335 -4.36 2.37 24.41
CA ALA A 335 -4.13 3.67 25.05
C ALA A 335 -4.01 3.54 26.57
N ASN A 336 -4.88 2.72 27.20
CA ASN A 336 -4.80 2.48 28.64
C ASN A 336 -3.53 1.71 29.03
N LEU A 337 -3.12 0.72 28.24
CA LEU A 337 -1.88 -0.04 28.51
C LEU A 337 -0.61 0.80 28.30
N SER A 338 -0.63 1.76 27.37
CA SER A 338 0.46 2.72 27.19
C SER A 338 0.55 3.68 28.39
N ALA A 339 -0.59 4.19 28.87
CA ALA A 339 -0.63 5.09 30.02
C ALA A 339 -0.34 4.37 31.36
N ASN A 340 -0.80 3.12 31.49
CA ASN A 340 -0.70 2.32 32.71
C ASN A 340 -0.12 0.92 32.39
N PRO A 341 1.22 0.80 32.24
CA PRO A 341 1.86 -0.49 31.96
C PRO A 341 1.54 -1.53 33.03
N VAL A 342 0.98 -2.67 32.61
CA VAL A 342 0.59 -3.77 33.50
C VAL A 342 0.95 -5.12 32.91
N GLY A 343 1.27 -6.08 33.77
CA GLY A 343 1.46 -7.48 33.36
C GLY A 343 2.67 -7.73 32.44
N GLY A 344 3.64 -6.81 32.41
CA GLY A 344 4.83 -6.88 31.57
C GLY A 344 4.60 -6.41 30.12
N VAL A 345 3.50 -5.70 29.86
CA VAL A 345 3.27 -5.02 28.58
C VAL A 345 3.74 -3.57 28.70
N ASN A 346 4.65 -3.16 27.81
CA ASN A 346 5.14 -1.80 27.71
C ASN A 346 4.89 -1.28 26.28
N ILE A 347 3.94 -0.36 26.12
CA ILE A 347 3.60 0.24 24.82
C ILE A 347 4.15 1.66 24.82
N ASP A 348 4.99 1.97 23.84
CA ASP A 348 5.53 3.31 23.68
C ASP A 348 4.41 4.34 23.59
N SER A 349 4.57 5.47 24.28
CA SER A 349 3.66 6.61 24.21
C SER A 349 3.42 7.11 22.78
N ALA A 350 4.39 6.92 21.88
CA ALA A 350 4.27 7.24 20.45
C ALA A 350 3.17 6.43 19.73
N PHE A 351 2.69 5.33 20.32
CA PHE A 351 1.69 4.44 19.73
C PHE A 351 0.38 4.38 20.51
N ALA A 352 0.16 5.29 21.47
CA ALA A 352 -1.04 5.31 22.29
C ALA A 352 -2.33 5.54 21.48
N ASP A 353 -2.23 6.12 20.29
CA ASP A 353 -3.31 6.38 19.34
C ASP A 353 -3.57 5.21 18.37
N ARG A 354 -2.75 4.16 18.41
CA ARG A 354 -2.87 2.96 17.58
C ARG A 354 -3.76 1.90 18.23
N PRO A 355 -4.52 1.08 17.48
CA PRO A 355 -4.60 1.05 16.02
C PRO A 355 -5.34 2.26 15.44
N ALA A 356 -4.79 2.85 14.38
CA ALA A 356 -5.32 4.04 13.74
C ALA A 356 -6.75 3.81 13.20
N PRO A 357 -7.62 4.84 13.18
CA PRO A 357 -8.96 4.74 12.60
C PRO A 357 -8.95 4.26 11.15
N ARG A 358 -10.01 3.59 10.69
CA ARG A 358 -10.12 3.14 9.29
C ARG A 358 -10.12 4.27 8.26
N SER A 359 -10.54 5.46 8.68
CA SER A 359 -10.54 6.66 7.83
C SER A 359 -9.16 7.28 7.67
N ASP A 360 -8.17 6.82 8.44
CA ASP A 360 -6.80 7.28 8.32
C ASP A 360 -6.15 6.64 7.08
N VAL A 361 -6.02 7.45 6.02
CA VAL A 361 -5.41 7.06 4.76
C VAL A 361 -3.88 6.98 4.84
N ASP A 362 -3.30 7.61 5.86
CA ASP A 362 -1.86 7.68 6.10
C ASP A 362 -1.35 6.40 6.78
N THR A 363 -2.23 5.59 7.36
CA THR A 363 -1.84 4.34 8.03
C THR A 363 -2.13 3.11 7.17
N LYS A 364 -1.07 2.34 6.86
CA LYS A 364 -1.18 1.03 6.19
C LYS A 364 -1.08 -0.11 7.20
N LYS A 365 -1.95 -1.09 7.06
CA LYS A 365 -2.08 -2.23 8.00
C LYS A 365 -1.71 -3.53 7.32
N PHE A 366 -0.81 -4.28 7.95
CA PHE A 366 -0.28 -5.52 7.41
C PHE A 366 -0.39 -6.67 8.42
N VAL A 367 -0.80 -7.83 7.93
CA VAL A 367 -0.66 -9.10 8.67
C VAL A 367 0.34 -9.96 7.94
N ILE A 368 1.35 -10.46 8.65
CA ILE A 368 2.25 -11.50 8.15
C ILE A 368 1.92 -12.79 8.90
N LEU A 369 1.21 -13.69 8.24
CA LEU A 369 0.75 -14.95 8.81
C LEU A 369 1.60 -16.12 8.30
N MET A 370 2.34 -16.76 9.20
CA MET A 370 3.16 -17.91 8.86
C MET A 370 2.57 -19.20 9.46
N THR A 371 2.62 -20.31 8.72
CA THR A 371 2.31 -21.66 9.22
C THR A 371 3.10 -22.74 8.48
N ASP A 372 3.35 -23.87 9.13
CA ASP A 372 3.85 -25.10 8.49
C ASP A 372 2.81 -26.22 8.37
N GLY A 373 1.55 -25.94 8.74
CA GLY A 373 0.55 -26.96 8.99
C GLY A 373 -0.82 -26.67 8.41
N VAL A 374 -1.82 -27.34 8.97
CA VAL A 374 -3.25 -27.11 8.74
C VAL A 374 -3.91 -26.80 10.07
N ASN A 375 -5.04 -26.10 10.05
CA ASN A 375 -5.89 -26.08 11.24
C ASN A 375 -6.28 -27.52 11.61
N VAL A 376 -6.14 -27.87 12.88
CA VAL A 376 -6.63 -29.11 13.44
C VAL A 376 -7.84 -28.86 14.33
N GLY A 377 -8.67 -29.89 14.55
CA GLY A 377 -9.77 -29.80 15.49
C GLY A 377 -9.27 -29.62 16.92
N SER A 378 -10.08 -28.97 17.75
CA SER A 378 -9.82 -28.78 19.18
C SER A 378 -10.92 -29.40 20.01
N GLN A 379 -10.51 -29.93 21.16
CA GLN A 379 -11.41 -30.38 22.21
C GLN A 379 -11.23 -29.44 23.40
N ARG A 380 -12.28 -29.27 24.19
CA ARG A 380 -12.26 -28.52 25.44
C ARG A 380 -12.84 -29.36 26.55
N LEU A 381 -12.48 -29.06 27.79
CA LEU A 381 -13.12 -29.67 28.95
C LEU A 381 -14.59 -29.22 29.01
N ARG A 382 -15.49 -30.15 29.29
CA ARG A 382 -16.89 -29.81 29.57
C ARG A 382 -16.92 -28.91 30.80
N ARG A 383 -17.79 -27.90 30.76
CA ARG A 383 -17.82 -26.83 31.78
C ARG A 383 -17.97 -27.35 33.20
N GLN A 384 -18.83 -28.34 33.41
CA GLN A 384 -19.06 -28.99 34.70
C GLN A 384 -17.82 -29.61 35.37
N TYR A 385 -16.67 -29.71 34.69
CA TYR A 385 -15.40 -30.18 35.24
C TYR A 385 -14.34 -29.07 35.29
N TYR A 386 -14.70 -27.82 35.03
CA TYR A 386 -13.80 -26.67 34.95
C TYR A 386 -14.53 -25.39 35.39
N ASP A 387 -15.34 -25.48 36.44
CA ASP A 387 -16.18 -24.37 36.96
C ASP A 387 -15.70 -23.89 38.34
N THR A 388 -14.81 -24.61 39.03
CA THR A 388 -14.28 -24.23 40.34
C THR A 388 -12.75 -24.09 40.36
N GLU A 389 -12.20 -23.30 41.28
CA GLU A 389 -10.75 -23.13 41.46
C GLU A 389 -10.05 -24.49 41.70
N LEU A 390 -10.64 -25.36 42.53
CA LEU A 390 -10.12 -26.70 42.80
C LEU A 390 -10.05 -27.59 41.55
N GLU A 391 -11.01 -27.47 40.63
CA GLU A 391 -11.00 -28.20 39.36
C GLU A 391 -9.93 -27.65 38.43
N ILE A 392 -9.76 -26.33 38.37
CA ILE A 392 -8.72 -25.69 37.58
C ILE A 392 -7.33 -26.15 38.06
N ASP A 393 -7.06 -26.06 39.36
CA ASP A 393 -5.81 -26.51 39.97
C ASP A 393 -5.55 -28.00 39.71
N ARG A 394 -6.62 -28.81 39.69
CA ARG A 394 -6.53 -30.23 39.38
C ARG A 394 -6.03 -30.47 37.97
N PHE A 395 -6.51 -29.70 36.99
CA PHE A 395 -6.08 -29.82 35.59
C PHE A 395 -4.71 -29.18 35.31
N ASP A 396 -4.20 -28.32 36.19
CA ASP A 396 -2.77 -27.94 36.20
C ASP A 396 -1.90 -29.09 36.75
N GLN A 397 -2.38 -29.81 37.76
CA GLN A 397 -1.63 -30.94 38.35
C GLN A 397 -1.74 -32.24 37.56
N TYR A 398 -2.82 -32.44 36.81
CA TYR A 398 -3.06 -33.67 36.05
C TYR A 398 -3.42 -33.33 34.61
N GLY A 399 -2.66 -33.89 33.66
CA GLY A 399 -3.14 -34.00 32.29
C GLY A 399 -4.42 -34.83 32.23
N LEU A 400 -5.27 -34.59 31.24
CA LEU A 400 -6.61 -35.20 31.17
C LEU A 400 -6.58 -36.73 31.23
N TYR A 401 -5.62 -37.37 30.56
CA TYR A 401 -5.46 -38.83 30.62
C TYR A 401 -5.11 -39.33 32.02
N GLY A 402 -4.19 -38.65 32.71
CA GLY A 402 -3.80 -38.96 34.08
C GLY A 402 -4.94 -38.71 35.06
N TYR A 403 -5.71 -37.63 34.86
CA TYR A 403 -6.90 -37.34 35.66
C TYR A 403 -7.94 -38.45 35.52
N ALA A 404 -8.31 -38.83 34.29
CA ALA A 404 -9.27 -39.90 34.04
C ALA A 404 -8.78 -41.26 34.59
N ASN A 405 -7.48 -41.53 34.53
CA ASN A 405 -6.89 -42.74 35.10
C ASN A 405 -6.93 -42.76 36.64
N ALA A 406 -6.59 -41.64 37.29
CA ALA A 406 -6.48 -41.55 38.74
C ALA A 406 -7.84 -41.42 39.45
N PHE A 407 -8.80 -40.73 38.83
CA PHE A 407 -10.09 -40.40 39.44
C PHE A 407 -11.29 -41.13 38.79
N GLY A 408 -11.00 -42.03 37.83
CA GLY A 408 -11.95 -42.96 37.23
C GLY A 408 -12.61 -42.45 35.95
N GLY A 409 -12.69 -43.32 34.94
CA GLY A 409 -13.47 -43.11 33.72
C GLY A 409 -12.66 -43.08 32.41
N TYR A 410 -13.38 -42.89 31.30
CA TYR A 410 -12.79 -42.66 29.99
C TYR A 410 -12.57 -41.16 29.79
N TRP A 411 -11.39 -40.75 29.33
CA TRP A 411 -11.04 -39.33 29.14
C TRP A 411 -12.06 -38.56 28.29
N GLY A 412 -12.70 -39.24 27.32
CA GLY A 412 -13.72 -38.66 26.45
C GLY A 412 -15.00 -38.22 27.19
N ASN A 413 -15.23 -38.68 28.41
CA ASN A 413 -16.37 -38.25 29.23
C ASN A 413 -16.20 -36.83 29.77
N TYR A 414 -14.97 -36.35 29.85
CA TYR A 414 -14.61 -35.04 30.43
C TYR A 414 -14.48 -33.94 29.38
N VAL A 415 -14.43 -34.30 28.09
CA VAL A 415 -14.26 -33.34 26.99
C VAL A 415 -15.48 -33.28 26.08
N GLU A 416 -15.53 -32.19 25.33
CA GLU A 416 -16.42 -32.00 24.20
C GLU A 416 -15.64 -31.39 23.03
N THR A 417 -16.18 -31.52 21.83
CA THR A 417 -15.61 -30.87 20.64
C THR A 417 -15.85 -29.38 20.75
N ASP A 418 -14.78 -28.59 20.73
CA ASP A 418 -14.87 -27.13 20.62
C ASP A 418 -15.11 -26.73 19.15
N TYR A 419 -14.26 -27.25 18.26
CA TYR A 419 -14.42 -27.12 16.82
C TYR A 419 -13.68 -28.21 16.05
N THR A 420 -14.16 -28.48 14.84
CA THR A 420 -13.49 -29.36 13.86
C THR A 420 -12.48 -28.58 13.01
N ALA A 421 -11.56 -29.30 12.36
CA ALA A 421 -10.63 -28.69 11.39
C ALA A 421 -11.34 -27.92 10.26
N SER A 422 -12.50 -28.43 9.80
CA SER A 422 -13.32 -27.77 8.78
C SER A 422 -13.89 -26.44 9.30
N GLN A 423 -14.42 -26.42 10.52
CA GLN A 423 -14.92 -25.18 11.14
C GLN A 423 -13.79 -24.17 11.38
N ALA A 424 -12.60 -24.62 11.79
CA ALA A 424 -11.43 -23.77 11.93
C ALA A 424 -10.98 -23.16 10.59
N ASN A 425 -11.01 -23.93 9.49
CA ASN A 425 -10.73 -23.41 8.16
C ASN A 425 -11.79 -22.40 7.69
N SER A 426 -13.06 -22.65 7.99
CA SER A 426 -14.15 -21.69 7.71
C SER A 426 -13.95 -20.37 8.46
N ARG A 427 -13.63 -20.45 9.76
CA ARG A 427 -13.29 -19.28 10.61
C ARG A 427 -12.09 -18.50 10.08
N LEU A 428 -11.02 -19.20 9.67
CA LEU A 428 -9.86 -18.58 9.03
C LEU A 428 -10.26 -17.83 7.76
N ASN A 429 -11.00 -18.47 6.86
CA ASN A 429 -11.42 -17.85 5.61
C ASN A 429 -12.31 -16.62 5.85
N GLN A 430 -13.21 -16.69 6.84
CA GLN A 430 -14.09 -15.59 7.21
C GLN A 430 -13.27 -14.39 7.70
N ILE A 431 -12.34 -14.59 8.63
CA ILE A 431 -11.55 -13.48 9.19
C ILE A 431 -10.56 -12.91 8.16
N CYS A 432 -9.97 -13.73 7.29
CA CYS A 432 -9.10 -13.23 6.22
C CYS A 432 -9.91 -12.43 5.18
N THR A 433 -11.13 -12.87 4.85
CA THR A 433 -12.04 -12.11 3.97
C THR A 433 -12.36 -10.75 4.57
N LEU A 434 -12.76 -10.71 5.85
CA LEU A 434 -13.02 -9.44 6.54
C LEU A 434 -11.79 -8.53 6.59
N ALA A 435 -10.59 -9.08 6.79
CA ALA A 435 -9.36 -8.31 6.81
C ALA A 435 -9.13 -7.62 5.45
N LYS A 436 -9.28 -8.38 4.36
CA LYS A 436 -9.15 -7.88 2.98
C LYS A 436 -10.21 -6.82 2.65
N GLU A 437 -11.44 -6.99 3.11
CA GLU A 437 -12.54 -6.03 2.92
C GLU A 437 -12.37 -4.72 3.73
N ASN A 438 -11.42 -4.69 4.67
CA ASN A 438 -11.12 -3.54 5.52
C ASN A 438 -9.69 -3.01 5.30
N ASP A 439 -9.17 -3.16 4.06
CA ASP A 439 -7.87 -2.63 3.63
C ASP A 439 -6.65 -3.11 4.46
N ILE A 440 -6.76 -4.30 5.07
CA ILE A 440 -5.63 -4.96 5.71
C ILE A 440 -4.96 -5.87 4.68
N ILE A 441 -3.68 -5.63 4.41
CA ILE A 441 -2.88 -6.44 3.50
C ILE A 441 -2.38 -7.68 4.26
N VAL A 442 -2.80 -8.86 3.81
CA VAL A 442 -2.47 -10.15 4.42
C VAL A 442 -1.43 -10.87 3.56
N PHE A 443 -0.21 -10.92 4.08
CA PHE A 443 0.86 -11.79 3.62
C PHE A 443 0.76 -13.15 4.30
N THR A 444 0.88 -14.22 3.53
CA THR A 444 0.89 -15.58 4.08
C THR A 444 2.12 -16.35 3.66
N ILE A 445 2.75 -17.03 4.62
CA ILE A 445 3.95 -17.86 4.42
C ILE A 445 3.60 -19.30 4.78
N GLY A 446 3.55 -20.17 3.78
CA GLY A 446 3.44 -21.61 3.95
C GLY A 446 4.82 -22.26 3.96
N PHE A 447 5.28 -22.68 5.13
CA PHE A 447 6.62 -23.24 5.32
C PHE A 447 6.62 -24.77 5.33
N GLU A 448 7.29 -25.39 4.36
CA GLU A 448 7.34 -26.86 4.21
C GLU A 448 5.93 -27.51 4.20
N VAL A 449 4.98 -26.82 3.57
CA VAL A 449 3.55 -27.20 3.53
C VAL A 449 3.19 -28.08 2.33
N ASN A 450 2.18 -28.93 2.50
CA ASN A 450 1.55 -29.66 1.39
C ASN A 450 0.60 -28.76 0.56
N ASN A 451 0.06 -29.28 -0.55
CA ASN A 451 -0.81 -28.51 -1.43
C ASN A 451 -2.12 -28.05 -0.75
N THR A 452 -2.67 -28.84 0.16
CA THR A 452 -3.90 -28.48 0.90
C THR A 452 -3.66 -27.29 1.81
N SER A 453 -2.61 -27.33 2.64
CA SER A 453 -2.16 -26.21 3.46
C SER A 453 -1.83 -24.98 2.63
N ALA A 454 -1.08 -25.16 1.54
CA ALA A 454 -0.72 -24.07 0.64
C ALA A 454 -1.95 -23.37 0.05
N ASN A 455 -3.00 -24.12 -0.32
CA ASN A 455 -4.24 -23.53 -0.83
C ASN A 455 -4.99 -22.74 0.24
N ILE A 456 -5.03 -23.22 1.48
CA ILE A 456 -5.66 -22.50 2.60
C ILE A 456 -4.94 -21.16 2.83
N MET A 457 -3.60 -21.17 2.86
CA MET A 457 -2.81 -19.95 3.04
C MET A 457 -2.91 -19.00 1.85
N ARG A 458 -2.92 -19.52 0.63
CA ARG A 458 -3.11 -18.72 -0.59
C ARG A 458 -4.48 -18.02 -0.60
N ASN A 459 -5.54 -18.68 -0.13
CA ASN A 459 -6.87 -18.08 -0.07
C ASN A 459 -7.00 -16.99 1.01
N CYS A 460 -6.24 -17.12 2.09
CA CYS A 460 -6.18 -16.10 3.14
C CYS A 460 -5.39 -14.85 2.70
N ALA A 461 -4.37 -15.00 1.85
CA ALA A 461 -3.59 -13.89 1.32
C ALA A 461 -4.44 -12.87 0.54
N THR A 462 -4.01 -11.60 0.53
CA THR A 462 -4.72 -10.53 -0.20
C THR A 462 -4.73 -10.77 -1.70
N THR A 463 -3.59 -11.13 -2.29
CA THR A 463 -3.49 -11.57 -3.68
C THR A 463 -2.56 -12.76 -3.81
N ALA A 464 -2.49 -13.37 -4.99
CA ALA A 464 -1.54 -14.45 -5.27
C ALA A 464 -0.07 -14.04 -5.04
N ALA A 465 0.26 -12.74 -5.19
CA ALA A 465 1.60 -12.21 -4.95
C ALA A 465 1.95 -12.08 -3.46
N HIS A 466 0.94 -12.09 -2.58
CA HIS A 466 1.12 -12.01 -1.12
C HIS A 466 1.28 -13.39 -0.47
N PHE A 467 1.23 -14.48 -1.25
CA PHE A 467 1.43 -15.84 -0.78
C PHE A 467 2.82 -16.35 -1.13
N PHE A 468 3.56 -16.80 -0.12
CA PHE A 468 4.89 -17.38 -0.25
C PHE A 468 4.85 -18.83 0.20
N ARG A 469 5.23 -19.75 -0.70
CA ARG A 469 5.49 -21.15 -0.34
C ARG A 469 7.01 -21.32 -0.28
N VAL A 470 7.52 -21.72 0.87
CA VAL A 470 8.96 -21.75 1.15
C VAL A 470 9.38 -23.07 1.78
N GLU A 471 10.63 -23.47 1.53
CA GLU A 471 11.25 -24.65 2.13
C GLU A 471 12.64 -24.30 2.69
N GLY A 472 13.05 -24.96 3.79
CA GLY A 472 14.37 -24.75 4.38
C GLY A 472 14.69 -23.28 4.66
N THR A 473 15.79 -22.77 4.07
CA THR A 473 16.27 -21.39 4.28
C THR A 473 15.60 -20.34 3.40
N GLU A 474 14.68 -20.73 2.51
CA GLU A 474 13.97 -19.78 1.64
C GLU A 474 13.01 -18.87 2.42
N ILE A 475 12.67 -19.25 3.65
CA ILE A 475 11.88 -18.44 4.56
C ILE A 475 12.49 -17.05 4.81
N ASN A 476 13.81 -16.93 4.95
CA ASN A 476 14.49 -15.64 5.11
C ASN A 476 14.21 -14.74 3.90
N LYS A 477 14.32 -15.28 2.68
CA LYS A 477 14.05 -14.54 1.44
C LYS A 477 12.59 -14.07 1.34
N ALA A 478 11.64 -14.87 1.82
CA ALA A 478 10.23 -14.46 1.85
C ALA A 478 10.03 -13.28 2.81
N PHE A 479 10.60 -13.34 4.01
CA PHE A 479 10.56 -12.22 4.95
C PHE A 479 11.27 -10.97 4.41
N ASP A 480 12.43 -11.12 3.76
CA ASP A 480 13.15 -10.01 3.13
C ASP A 480 12.31 -9.35 2.01
N THR A 481 11.65 -10.17 1.20
CA THR A 481 10.77 -9.69 0.12
C THR A 481 9.58 -8.93 0.69
N ILE A 482 8.94 -9.45 1.74
CA ILE A 482 7.81 -8.79 2.40
C ILE A 482 8.26 -7.48 3.04
N ALA A 483 9.38 -7.48 3.75
CA ALA A 483 9.93 -6.27 4.36
C ALA A 483 10.27 -5.21 3.30
N SER A 484 10.83 -5.62 2.16
CA SER A 484 11.10 -4.73 1.03
C SER A 484 9.82 -4.15 0.44
N GLN A 485 8.76 -4.95 0.24
CA GLN A 485 7.48 -4.45 -0.26
C GLN A 485 6.81 -3.46 0.72
N ILE A 486 6.88 -3.73 2.03
CA ILE A 486 6.39 -2.82 3.07
C ILE A 486 7.19 -1.50 3.07
N ASN A 487 8.47 -1.55 2.77
CA ASN A 487 9.34 -0.37 2.69
C ASN A 487 9.19 0.39 1.35
N GLU A 488 9.02 -0.28 0.21
CA GLU A 488 8.83 0.34 -1.12
C GLU A 488 7.51 1.11 -1.21
N LEU A 489 6.45 0.65 -0.54
CA LEU A 489 5.19 1.38 -0.42
C LEU A 489 5.32 2.75 0.29
N ARG A 490 6.51 3.10 0.77
CA ARG A 490 6.83 4.43 1.35
C ARG A 490 7.38 5.42 0.32
N LEU A 491 7.84 4.94 -0.83
CA LEU A 491 8.42 5.76 -1.91
C LEU A 491 7.46 5.73 -3.10
N THR A 492 6.30 6.37 -2.95
CA THR A 492 5.50 6.73 -4.12
C THR A 492 6.05 8.05 -4.64
N LEU A 493 6.80 7.99 -5.73
CA LEU A 493 7.21 9.16 -6.53
C LEU A 493 5.99 9.80 -7.18
#